data_AF-A0A9E3S476-F1
#
_entry.id   AF-A0A9E3S476-F1
#
_cell.length_a   1.000
_cell.length_b   1.000
_cell.length_c   1.000
_cell.angle_alpha   90.00
_cell.angle_beta   90.00
_cell.angle_gamma   90.00
#
_symmetry.space_group_name_H-M   'P 1'
#
loop_
_entity.id
_entity.type
_entity.pdbx_description
1 polymer ?
#
loop_
_entity_poly.entity_id
_entity_poly.type
_entity_poly.pdbx_seq_one_letter_code
_entity_poly.pdbx_strand_id
1 'polypeptide(L)'
;MSLHLELGSAIDAAFEDHLDAPVEQKQDAMIVRLKNGVVLNVRYAAADAYSLRWAYGDAESGIDTAPLHRDLATFPNHFHEAGGRVMADPITRPDASPADNLQNLIRALIDDPMLGARDLA
;
A
#
# COMPACT_ATOMS: atom_id res chain seq x y z
N MET A 1 -20.26 -7.20 -5.55
CA MET A 1 -19.46 -7.76 -4.45
C MET A 1 -18.47 -6.66 -4.02
N SER A 2 -18.07 -6.58 -2.76
CA SER A 2 -17.26 -5.44 -2.27
C SER A 2 -15.82 -5.58 -2.75
N LEU A 3 -15.24 -4.52 -3.31
CA LEU A 3 -13.86 -4.51 -3.82
C LEU A 3 -12.86 -5.00 -2.77
N HIS A 4 -12.98 -4.56 -1.52
CA HIS A 4 -12.08 -5.00 -0.44
C HIS A 4 -12.21 -6.49 -0.09
N LEU A 5 -13.40 -7.08 -0.22
CA LEU A 5 -13.59 -8.52 0.00
C LEU A 5 -12.90 -9.35 -1.09
N GLU A 6 -13.04 -8.92 -2.34
CA GLU A 6 -12.38 -9.55 -3.48
C GLU A 6 -10.85 -9.44 -3.37
N LEU A 7 -10.36 -8.24 -3.03
CA LEU A 7 -8.94 -7.99 -2.84
C LEU A 7 -8.36 -8.80 -1.68
N GLY A 8 -9.00 -8.81 -0.51
CA GLY A 8 -8.48 -9.58 0.63
C GLY A 8 -8.40 -11.08 0.33
N SER A 9 -9.40 -11.64 -0.34
CA SER A 9 -9.36 -13.05 -0.77
C SER A 9 -8.21 -13.33 -1.74
N ALA A 10 -7.95 -12.41 -2.68
CA ALA A 10 -6.84 -12.52 -3.62
C ALA A 10 -5.48 -12.41 -2.91
N ILE A 11 -5.36 -11.55 -1.90
CA ILE A 11 -4.13 -11.37 -1.13
C ILE A 11 -3.85 -12.56 -0.22
N ASP A 12 -4.86 -13.08 0.49
CA ASP A 12 -4.72 -14.31 1.29
C ASP A 12 -4.17 -15.45 0.43
N ALA A 13 -4.75 -15.67 -0.76
CA ALA A 13 -4.32 -16.73 -1.65
C ALA A 13 -2.92 -16.52 -2.25
N ALA A 14 -2.53 -15.28 -2.53
CA ALA A 14 -1.26 -14.97 -3.20
C ALA A 14 -0.06 -14.86 -2.24
N PHE A 15 -0.29 -14.57 -0.96
CA PHE A 15 0.77 -14.23 -0.01
C PHE A 15 0.68 -14.97 1.33
N GLU A 16 -0.07 -16.06 1.44
CA GLU A 16 -0.25 -16.86 2.66
C GLU A 16 1.06 -17.07 3.45
N ASP A 17 2.16 -17.43 2.77
CA ASP A 17 3.46 -17.67 3.39
C ASP A 17 4.13 -16.42 3.97
N HIS A 18 3.72 -15.23 3.57
CA HIS A 18 4.24 -13.94 4.00
C HIS A 18 3.32 -13.20 4.98
N LEU A 19 2.09 -13.67 5.17
CA LEU A 19 1.11 -13.08 6.08
C LEU A 19 1.33 -13.56 7.52
N ASP A 20 1.35 -12.62 8.47
CA ASP A 20 1.40 -12.91 9.91
C ASP A 20 0.03 -13.41 10.43
N ALA A 21 -1.05 -12.98 9.79
CA ALA A 21 -2.41 -13.44 10.00
C ALA A 21 -3.23 -13.27 8.70
N PRO A 22 -4.37 -13.97 8.54
CA PRO A 22 -5.28 -13.74 7.42
C PRO A 22 -5.68 -12.26 7.30
N VAL A 23 -5.95 -11.80 6.08
CA VAL A 23 -6.32 -10.40 5.80
C VAL A 23 -7.56 -10.01 6.60
N GLU A 24 -7.41 -8.98 7.42
CA GLU A 24 -8.47 -8.49 8.29
C GLU A 24 -9.38 -7.52 7.52
N GLN A 25 -10.64 -7.93 7.33
CA GLN A 25 -11.64 -7.13 6.63
C GLN A 25 -12.28 -6.10 7.57
N LYS A 26 -12.41 -4.86 7.10
CA LYS A 26 -13.18 -3.79 7.75
C LYS A 26 -14.26 -3.28 6.78
N GLN A 27 -15.11 -2.39 7.27
CA GLN A 27 -16.23 -1.86 6.48
C GLN A 27 -15.76 -1.08 5.23
N ASP A 28 -14.68 -0.30 5.36
CA ASP A 28 -14.16 0.59 4.33
C ASP A 28 -12.65 0.41 4.07
N ALA A 29 -12.06 -0.62 4.66
CA ALA A 29 -10.64 -0.91 4.60
C ALA A 29 -10.37 -2.42 4.70
N MET A 30 -9.15 -2.82 4.36
CA MET A 30 -8.60 -4.11 4.76
C MET A 30 -7.20 -3.90 5.36
N ILE A 31 -6.84 -4.73 6.33
CA ILE A 31 -5.55 -4.67 7.02
C ILE A 31 -4.76 -5.93 6.66
N VAL A 32 -3.58 -5.73 6.09
CA VAL A 32 -2.62 -6.78 5.74
C VAL A 32 -1.47 -6.71 6.74
N ARG A 33 -1.19 -7.81 7.42
CA ARG A 33 -0.08 -7.93 8.38
C ARG A 33 0.95 -8.88 7.80
N LEU A 34 2.14 -8.39 7.53
CA LEU A 34 3.23 -9.17 6.96
C LEU A 34 4.17 -9.65 8.07
N LYS A 35 4.72 -10.86 7.91
CA LYS A 35 5.66 -11.48 8.88
C LYS A 35 6.94 -10.67 9.11
N ASN A 36 7.27 -9.77 8.18
CA ASN A 36 8.41 -8.87 8.33
C ASN A 36 8.12 -7.66 9.23
N GLY A 37 6.91 -7.54 9.80
CA GLY A 37 6.52 -6.47 10.72
C GLY A 37 5.77 -5.31 10.08
N VAL A 38 5.56 -5.33 8.76
CA VAL A 38 4.74 -4.33 8.06
C VAL A 38 3.26 -4.54 8.38
N VAL A 39 2.57 -3.45 8.74
CA VAL A 39 1.11 -3.41 8.87
C VAL A 39 0.55 -2.42 7.87
N LEU A 40 -0.08 -2.93 6.81
CA LEU A 40 -0.61 -2.16 5.68
C LEU A 40 -2.15 -2.02 5.80
N ASN A 41 -2.63 -0.79 5.85
CA ASN A 41 -4.04 -0.42 5.74
C ASN A 41 -4.35 -0.02 4.30
N VAL A 42 -5.30 -0.73 3.69
CA VAL A 42 -5.69 -0.55 2.29
C VAL A 42 -7.10 0.02 2.22
N ARG A 43 -7.26 1.17 1.55
CA ARG A 43 -8.54 1.82 1.30
C ARG A 43 -8.65 2.16 -0.18
N TYR A 44 -9.68 1.66 -0.84
CA TYR A 44 -10.08 2.10 -2.18
C TYR A 44 -11.45 2.75 -2.11
N ALA A 45 -11.55 4.02 -2.52
CA ALA A 45 -12.83 4.71 -2.71
C ALA A 45 -13.41 4.44 -4.11
N ALA A 46 -12.53 4.24 -5.08
CA ALA A 46 -12.79 3.76 -6.44
C ALA A 46 -11.54 3.02 -6.94
N ALA A 47 -11.61 2.31 -8.07
CA ALA A 47 -10.47 1.53 -8.57
C ALA A 47 -9.19 2.37 -8.80
N ASP A 48 -9.37 3.64 -9.17
CA ASP A 48 -8.33 4.64 -9.44
C ASP A 48 -8.12 5.65 -8.29
N ALA A 49 -8.83 5.47 -7.16
CA ALA A 49 -8.77 6.37 -6.01
C ALA A 49 -8.55 5.59 -4.70
N TYR A 50 -7.35 5.72 -4.13
CA TYR A 50 -6.91 4.90 -3.00
C TYR A 50 -6.01 5.62 -2.00
N SER A 51 -5.93 5.00 -0.83
CA SER A 51 -4.98 5.31 0.24
C SER A 51 -4.42 3.98 0.79
N LEU A 52 -3.12 3.79 0.61
CA LEU A 52 -2.38 2.59 0.97
C LEU A 52 -1.32 3.00 1.99
N ARG A 53 -1.62 2.86 3.29
CA ARG A 53 -0.77 3.38 4.38
C ARG A 53 -0.19 2.22 5.17
N TRP A 54 1.11 2.23 5.46
CA TRP A 54 1.71 1.19 6.29
C TRP A 54 2.61 1.76 7.37
N ALA A 55 2.75 0.98 8.43
CA ALA A 55 3.73 1.19 9.49
C ALA A 55 4.77 0.06 9.48
N TYR A 56 6.01 0.41 9.82
CA TYR A 56 7.11 -0.52 10.06
C TYR A 56 8.01 0.04 11.17
N GLY A 57 8.02 -0.62 12.33
CA GLY A 57 8.63 -0.04 13.52
C GLY A 57 7.95 1.29 13.89
N ASP A 58 8.74 2.35 14.03
CA ASP A 58 8.25 3.71 14.31
C ASP A 58 8.02 4.55 13.03
N ALA A 59 8.29 3.98 11.85
CA ALA A 59 8.13 4.65 10.57
C ALA A 59 6.73 4.44 10.00
N GLU A 60 6.14 5.51 9.47
CA GLU A 60 4.89 5.46 8.71
C GLU A 60 5.12 5.91 7.27
N SER A 61 4.54 5.20 6.31
CA SER A 61 4.65 5.52 4.90
C SER A 61 3.31 5.27 4.20
N GLY A 62 3.18 5.80 2.99
CA GLY A 62 1.89 5.74 2.31
C GLY A 62 1.95 6.01 0.84
N ILE A 63 1.02 5.45 0.08
CA ILE A 63 0.76 5.82 -1.30
C ILE A 63 -0.70 6.25 -1.39
N ASP A 64 -0.91 7.48 -1.84
CA ASP A 64 -2.22 8.10 -1.88
C ASP A 64 -2.48 8.69 -3.28
N THR A 65 -3.74 8.73 -3.70
CA THR A 65 -4.19 9.49 -4.88
C THR A 65 -4.75 10.86 -4.51
N ALA A 66 -4.82 11.18 -3.22
CA ALA A 66 -5.29 12.45 -2.69
C ALA A 66 -4.58 12.81 -1.38
N PRO A 67 -4.24 14.10 -1.13
CA PRO A 67 -4.48 15.27 -1.97
C PRO A 67 -3.65 15.26 -3.27
N LEU A 68 -3.98 16.12 -4.23
CA LEU A 68 -3.35 16.11 -5.55
C LEU A 68 -2.00 16.84 -5.55
N HIS A 69 -0.96 16.19 -6.07
CA HIS A 69 0.38 16.75 -6.27
C HIS A 69 0.73 16.80 -7.77
N ARG A 70 0.30 17.87 -8.45
CA ARG A 70 0.36 18.01 -9.92
C ARG A 70 1.77 17.99 -10.52
N ASP A 71 2.78 18.34 -9.73
CA ASP A 71 4.17 18.46 -10.19
C ASP A 71 4.95 17.13 -10.12
N LEU A 72 4.34 16.07 -9.58
CA LEU A 72 4.97 14.75 -9.50
C LEU A 72 4.77 13.96 -10.79
N ALA A 73 5.80 13.21 -11.18
CA ALA A 73 5.80 12.40 -12.41
C ALA A 73 4.70 11.33 -12.46
N THR A 74 4.19 10.93 -11.31
CA THR A 74 3.17 9.88 -11.14
C THR A 74 1.80 10.45 -10.83
N PHE A 75 1.54 11.73 -11.14
CA PHE A 75 0.22 12.31 -10.92
C PHE A 75 -0.91 11.39 -11.47
N PRO A 76 -1.97 11.09 -10.68
CA PRO A 76 -2.31 11.65 -9.37
C PRO A 76 -1.66 11.00 -8.15
N ASN A 77 -1.13 9.78 -8.26
CA ASN A 77 -0.59 9.04 -7.11
C ASN A 77 0.80 9.53 -6.70
N HIS A 78 1.08 9.42 -5.41
CA HIS A 78 2.31 9.89 -4.80
C HIS A 78 2.65 9.07 -3.57
N PHE A 79 3.95 8.99 -3.29
CA PHE A 79 4.50 8.27 -2.14
C PHE A 79 4.85 9.26 -1.02
N HIS A 80 4.27 9.03 0.15
CA HIS A 80 4.65 9.58 1.43
C HIS A 80 5.74 8.69 2.04
N GLU A 81 6.96 9.21 2.04
CA GLU A 81 8.12 8.58 2.63
C GLU A 81 8.16 8.81 4.16
N ALA A 82 8.80 7.89 4.89
CA ALA A 82 8.88 7.89 6.36
C ALA A 82 9.43 9.20 6.96
N GLY A 83 10.39 9.84 6.30
CA GLY A 83 10.91 11.17 6.66
C GLY A 83 9.97 12.35 6.40
N GLY A 84 8.72 12.10 5.98
CA GLY A 84 7.69 13.10 5.72
C GLY A 84 7.77 13.74 4.34
N ARG A 85 8.67 13.26 3.45
CA ARG A 85 8.75 13.75 2.07
C ARG A 85 7.64 13.16 1.22
N VAL A 86 7.17 13.94 0.25
CA VAL A 86 6.25 13.46 -0.79
C VAL A 86 7.02 13.35 -2.10
N MET A 87 6.96 12.18 -2.72
CA MET A 87 7.73 11.81 -3.91
C MET A 87 6.85 11.13 -4.95
N ALA A 88 7.37 10.98 -6.16
CA ALA A 88 6.73 10.16 -7.17
C ALA A 88 6.60 8.72 -6.65
N ASP A 89 5.43 8.12 -6.84
CA ASP A 89 5.14 6.76 -6.41
C ASP A 89 5.91 5.74 -7.27
N PRO A 90 6.82 4.95 -6.69
CA PRO A 90 7.62 4.00 -7.46
C PRO A 90 6.87 2.72 -7.85
N ILE A 91 5.68 2.48 -7.30
CA ILE A 91 5.00 1.18 -7.36
C ILE A 91 3.71 1.23 -8.15
N THR A 92 2.75 2.07 -7.75
CA THR A 92 1.36 1.92 -8.21
C THR A 92 1.06 2.75 -9.44
N ARG A 93 0.05 2.32 -10.20
CA ARG A 93 -0.47 3.04 -11.37
C ARG A 93 -2.00 3.09 -11.30
N PRO A 94 -2.65 4.26 -11.32
CA PRO A 94 -4.10 4.38 -11.19
C PRO A 94 -4.90 3.74 -12.34
N ASP A 95 -4.27 3.51 -13.49
CA ASP A 95 -4.85 2.80 -14.64
C ASP A 95 -4.71 1.27 -14.55
N ALA A 96 -3.91 0.76 -13.61
CA ALA A 96 -3.81 -0.66 -13.32
C ALA A 96 -4.95 -1.14 -12.41
N SER A 97 -5.19 -2.44 -12.38
CA SER A 97 -6.20 -2.99 -11.47
C SER A 97 -5.78 -2.80 -10.01
N PRO A 98 -6.73 -2.60 -9.07
CA PRO A 98 -6.43 -2.57 -7.64
C PRO A 98 -5.66 -3.80 -7.16
N ALA A 99 -5.94 -4.99 -7.74
CA ALA A 99 -5.24 -6.22 -7.42
C ALA A 99 -3.76 -6.16 -7.85
N ASP A 100 -3.45 -5.68 -9.05
CA ASP A 100 -2.07 -5.55 -9.52
C ASP A 100 -1.27 -4.56 -8.67
N ASN A 101 -1.86 -3.39 -8.38
CA ASN A 101 -1.22 -2.37 -7.54
C ASN A 101 -0.91 -2.92 -6.15
N LEU A 102 -1.88 -3.59 -5.53
CA LEU A 102 -1.70 -4.12 -4.19
C LEU A 102 -0.70 -5.29 -4.15
N GLN A 103 -0.73 -6.20 -5.12
CA GLN A 103 0.25 -7.28 -5.19
C GLN A 103 1.67 -6.75 -5.42
N ASN A 104 1.84 -5.74 -6.29
CA ASN A 104 3.15 -5.13 -6.52
C ASN A 104 3.66 -4.40 -5.27
N LEU A 105 2.78 -3.69 -4.56
CA LEU A 105 3.13 -3.05 -3.30
C LEU A 105 3.52 -4.08 -2.24
N ILE A 106 2.72 -5.13 -2.03
CA ILE A 106 3.05 -6.16 -1.02
C ILE A 106 4.38 -6.84 -1.33
N ARG A 107 4.67 -7.17 -2.60
CA ARG A 107 5.99 -7.70 -3.00
C ARG A 107 7.11 -6.73 -2.65
N ALA A 108 6.96 -5.45 -2.99
CA ALA A 108 7.95 -4.44 -2.67
C ALA A 108 8.16 -4.27 -1.16
N LEU A 109 7.09 -4.31 -0.36
CA LEU A 109 7.16 -4.18 1.10
C LEU A 109 7.71 -5.42 1.80
N ILE A 110 7.59 -6.61 1.19
CA ILE A 110 8.28 -7.82 1.67
C ILE A 110 9.80 -7.65 1.55
N ASP A 111 10.26 -7.10 0.42
CA ASP A 111 11.67 -6.92 0.11
C ASP A 111 12.29 -5.71 0.85
N ASP A 112 11.60 -4.57 0.86
CA ASP A 112 12.03 -3.32 1.48
C ASP A 112 10.82 -2.54 2.04
N PRO A 113 10.54 -2.66 3.35
CA PRO A 113 9.46 -1.91 4.01
C PRO A 113 9.53 -0.39 3.83
N MET A 114 10.71 0.16 3.54
CA MET A 114 10.98 1.59 3.43
C MET A 114 11.01 2.09 1.98
N LEU A 115 10.91 1.19 0.98
CA LEU A 115 10.94 1.54 -0.45
C LEU A 115 12.09 2.48 -0.84
N GLY A 116 13.27 2.25 -0.28
CA GLY A 116 14.47 3.06 -0.51
C GLY A 116 14.55 4.35 0.30
N ALA A 117 13.57 4.63 1.17
CA ALA A 117 13.68 5.66 2.19
C ALA A 117 14.83 5.30 3.14
N ARG A 118 15.74 6.25 3.37
CA ARG A 118 16.86 6.04 4.29
C ARG A 118 16.44 6.55 5.65
N ASP A 119 16.55 5.70 6.67
CA ASP A 119 16.47 6.13 8.07
C ASP A 119 17.46 7.29 8.28
N LEU A 120 16.93 8.46 8.62
CA LEU A 120 17.71 9.55 9.17
C LEU A 120 17.94 9.24 10.65
N ALA A 121 18.85 8.29 10.90
CA ALA A 121 19.43 8.05 12.23
C ALA A 121 20.39 9.18 12.63
#